data_AF-A0A1C5EVI8-F1
#
_entry.id   AF-A0A1C5EVI8-F1
#
_cell.length_a   1.000
_cell.length_b   1.000
_cell.length_c   1.000
_cell.angle_alpha   90.00
_cell.angle_beta   90.00
_cell.angle_gamma   90.00
#
_symmetry.space_group_name_H-M   'P 1'
#
loop_
_entity.id
_entity.type
_entity.pdbx_description
1 polymer ?
#
loop_
_entity_poly.entity_id
_entity_poly.type
_entity_poly.pdbx_seq_one_letter_code
_entity_poly.pdbx_strand_id
1 'polypeptide(L)'
;FGSAAEMSEQLWGVLREIHSLRLSREQPQPSTLFAPTSALLDSSLGRIPDLEHWLDGEPRPLLASGLPRPGQVPLGLPVPFPDAADPGAALLGVPTDSGPRRLIEQLHAFPRPSAEIRLRTCRAYLELGERDAAAQELAVAVELIGSAAPYDWRLSWHRALLRLADGAVADARQEFDEVYSALPGEYAPKLALGYCAEHLGDHGAAKRFYDAVWQRNRSQGSAAFGLARLRLAAGDRGGAVDILGGVPKVSRHYDAARIAIVRVLSGRLGRAEGGAALPTAEDLAEVRTRLPRLYLDEGRESGPARDRLTAESLEVTLDWAERQSRSDQLPDRARSGRWSSWGRPRRRGGGHLPAVAGGEPSPEKGPLPIVFGEWEDESALRAELEQTLRRLARQADSPGALGTLIDRANAIRPMTRV
;
A
#
# COMPACT_ATOMS: atom_id res chain seq x y z
N PHE A 1 -12.12 28.67 16.92
CA PHE A 1 -12.06 27.88 18.17
C PHE A 1 -13.17 28.35 19.09
N GLY A 2 -13.87 27.42 19.75
CA GLY A 2 -14.93 27.73 20.71
C GLY A 2 -14.39 28.16 22.07
N SER A 3 -13.13 27.84 22.38
CA SER A 3 -12.46 28.27 23.61
C SER A 3 -10.93 28.45 23.46
N ALA A 4 -10.30 29.11 24.43
CA ALA A 4 -8.84 29.24 24.49
C ALA A 4 -8.14 27.90 24.77
N ALA A 5 -8.80 26.99 25.48
CA ALA A 5 -8.29 25.64 25.75
C ALA A 5 -8.20 24.82 24.45
N GLU A 6 -9.26 24.82 23.63
CA GLU A 6 -9.26 24.20 22.31
C GLU A 6 -8.17 24.77 21.40
N MET A 7 -8.03 26.10 21.36
CA MET A 7 -6.98 26.75 20.57
C MET A 7 -5.59 26.30 21.01
N SER A 8 -5.35 26.23 22.33
CA SER A 8 -4.09 25.77 22.90
C SER A 8 -3.78 24.33 22.49
N GLU A 9 -4.75 23.41 22.60
CA GLU A 9 -4.56 22.01 22.18
C GLU A 9 -4.19 21.89 20.71
N GLN A 10 -4.84 22.66 19.84
CA GLN A 10 -4.54 22.66 18.41
C GLN A 10 -3.16 23.25 18.10
N LEU A 11 -2.78 24.35 18.76
CA LEU A 11 -1.43 24.93 18.63
C LEU A 11 -0.34 23.96 19.10
N TRP A 12 -0.57 23.26 20.21
CA TRP A 12 0.33 22.22 20.68
C TRP A 12 0.43 21.05 19.68
N GLY A 13 -0.67 20.69 19.02
CA GLY A 13 -0.68 19.73 17.91
C GLY A 13 0.22 20.14 16.76
N VAL A 14 0.10 21.39 16.31
CA VAL A 14 0.93 21.96 15.24
C VAL A 14 2.40 22.06 15.65
N LEU A 15 2.68 22.48 16.88
CA LEU A 15 4.05 22.60 17.40
C LEU A 15 4.76 21.23 17.40
N ARG A 16 4.07 20.16 17.82
CA ARG A 16 4.59 18.79 17.78
C ARG A 16 4.91 18.32 16.36
N GLU A 17 4.06 18.66 15.40
CA GLU A 17 4.32 18.35 14.00
C GLU A 17 5.60 19.06 13.51
N ILE A 18 5.74 20.36 13.76
CA ILE A 18 6.92 21.13 13.39
C ILE A 18 8.18 20.53 14.03
N HIS A 19 8.12 20.14 15.30
CA HIS A 19 9.24 19.46 15.98
C HIS A 19 9.56 18.11 15.36
N SER A 20 8.55 17.29 15.06
CA SER A 20 8.75 15.96 14.48
C SER A 20 9.37 16.06 13.08
N LEU A 21 8.92 17.01 12.27
CA LEU A 21 9.46 17.29 10.94
C LEU A 21 10.90 17.82 10.99
N ARG A 22 11.20 18.74 11.91
CA ARG A 22 12.54 19.35 12.02
C ARG A 22 13.58 18.43 12.66
N LEU A 23 13.17 17.63 13.64
CA LEU A 23 14.09 16.82 14.45
C LEU A 23 14.09 15.34 14.08
N SER A 24 13.19 14.91 13.19
CA SER A 24 13.01 13.49 12.81
C SER A 24 12.78 12.55 14.02
N ARG A 25 12.26 13.09 15.13
CA ARG A 25 11.92 12.36 16.36
C ARG A 25 10.42 12.39 16.56
N GLU A 26 9.83 11.21 16.74
CA GLU A 26 8.39 11.06 16.96
C GLU A 26 7.98 11.69 18.30
N GLN A 27 6.85 12.40 18.29
CA GLN A 27 6.17 12.88 19.49
C GLN A 27 4.71 12.41 19.46
N PRO A 28 4.47 11.09 19.63
CA PRO A 28 3.13 10.55 19.53
C PRO A 28 2.32 10.99 20.74
N GLN A 29 1.19 11.65 20.48
CA GLN A 29 0.14 11.87 21.46
C GLN A 29 -1.18 11.38 20.83
N PRO A 30 -1.93 10.50 21.53
CA PRO A 30 -3.26 10.09 21.11
C PRO A 30 -4.14 11.31 20.86
N SER A 31 -5.00 11.23 19.84
CA SER A 31 -6.02 12.26 19.64
C SER A 31 -7.05 12.16 20.75
N THR A 32 -7.50 13.31 21.26
CA THR A 32 -8.65 13.43 22.17
C THR A 32 -9.96 13.62 21.40
N LEU A 33 -9.88 13.82 20.08
CA LEU A 33 -11.04 14.09 19.20
C LEU A 33 -11.37 12.93 18.27
N PHE A 34 -10.39 12.07 17.97
CA PHE A 34 -10.58 10.91 17.10
C PHE A 34 -10.09 9.62 17.75
N ALA A 35 -10.91 8.57 17.65
CA ALA A 35 -10.51 7.21 17.96
C ALA A 35 -9.49 6.69 16.93
N PRO A 36 -8.47 5.94 17.37
CA PRO A 36 -7.53 5.29 16.46
C PRO A 36 -8.26 4.26 15.58
N THR A 37 -7.97 4.25 14.28
CA THR A 37 -8.54 3.28 13.34
C THR A 37 -7.69 2.01 13.29
N SER A 38 -8.35 0.86 13.21
CA SER A 38 -7.69 -0.42 12.95
C SER A 38 -7.48 -0.70 11.46
N ALA A 39 -8.20 0.03 10.61
CA ALA A 39 -8.24 -0.20 9.18
C ALA A 39 -7.08 0.53 8.47
N LEU A 40 -6.46 -0.18 7.54
CA LEU A 40 -5.41 0.35 6.67
C LEU A 40 -6.04 0.93 5.40
N LEU A 41 -5.64 2.14 5.01
CA LEU A 41 -6.00 2.71 3.70
C LEU A 41 -5.10 2.10 2.60
N ASP A 42 -5.31 0.82 2.34
CA ASP A 42 -4.68 0.03 1.29
C ASP A 42 -5.68 -0.97 0.70
N SER A 43 -5.73 -1.04 -0.63
CA SER A 43 -6.60 -1.97 -1.36
C SER A 43 -5.87 -3.20 -1.89
N SER A 44 -4.54 -3.18 -1.95
CA SER A 44 -3.81 -4.31 -2.51
C SER A 44 -2.41 -4.51 -1.95
N LEU A 45 -1.57 -3.48 -1.81
CA LEU A 45 -0.13 -3.67 -1.59
C LEU A 45 0.17 -4.58 -0.40
N GLY A 46 -0.50 -4.38 0.72
CA GLY A 46 -0.30 -5.15 1.96
C GLY A 46 -1.13 -6.42 2.05
N ARG A 47 -1.82 -6.81 0.97
CA ARG A 47 -2.64 -8.02 0.89
C ARG A 47 -2.05 -8.99 -0.12
N ILE A 48 -2.16 -10.28 0.17
CA ILE A 48 -1.81 -11.33 -0.78
C ILE A 48 -3.01 -11.51 -1.72
N PRO A 49 -2.81 -11.59 -3.05
CA PRO A 49 -3.90 -11.80 -3.99
C PRO A 49 -4.70 -13.07 -3.66
N ASP A 50 -6.01 -13.01 -3.81
CA ASP A 50 -6.87 -14.19 -3.69
C ASP A 50 -6.73 -15.11 -4.90
N LEU A 51 -7.25 -16.34 -4.78
CA LEU A 51 -7.02 -17.40 -5.77
C LEU A 51 -7.57 -17.01 -7.16
N GLU A 52 -8.60 -16.18 -7.19
CA GLU A 52 -9.23 -15.59 -8.37
C GLU A 52 -8.24 -14.85 -9.26
N HIS A 53 -7.13 -14.35 -8.70
CA HIS A 53 -6.03 -13.76 -9.47
C HIS A 53 -5.50 -14.69 -10.58
N TRP A 54 -5.47 -16.00 -10.32
CA TRP A 54 -5.02 -17.01 -11.28
C TRP A 54 -6.15 -17.68 -12.06
N LEU A 55 -7.41 -17.30 -11.82
CA LEU A 55 -8.56 -17.84 -12.55
C LEU A 55 -8.89 -16.95 -13.74
N ASP A 56 -9.20 -15.68 -13.46
CA ASP A 56 -9.73 -14.72 -14.45
C ASP A 56 -8.73 -13.62 -14.81
N GLY A 57 -7.58 -13.59 -14.14
CA GLY A 57 -6.58 -12.53 -14.30
C GLY A 57 -5.70 -12.69 -15.53
N GLU A 58 -5.33 -11.56 -16.13
CA GLU A 58 -4.24 -11.46 -17.08
C GLU A 58 -2.96 -12.07 -16.49
N PRO A 59 -2.18 -12.87 -17.25
CA PRO A 59 -0.92 -13.39 -16.76
C PRO A 59 0.05 -12.25 -16.48
N ARG A 60 0.65 -12.24 -15.28
CA ARG A 60 1.70 -11.29 -14.86
C ARG A 60 1.26 -9.81 -15.00
N PRO A 61 0.19 -9.39 -14.30
CA PRO A 61 -0.33 -8.02 -14.42
C PRO A 61 0.65 -7.00 -13.82
N LEU A 62 0.41 -5.72 -14.08
CA LEU A 62 1.08 -4.66 -13.32
C LEU A 62 0.65 -4.74 -11.84
N LEU A 63 1.58 -4.42 -10.94
CA LEU A 63 1.28 -4.27 -9.53
C LEU A 63 0.20 -3.20 -9.38
N ALA A 64 -0.92 -3.58 -8.76
CA ALA A 64 -2.02 -2.67 -8.49
C ALA A 64 -1.52 -1.52 -7.60
N SER A 65 -2.04 -0.31 -7.84
CA SER A 65 -1.59 0.90 -7.14
C SER A 65 -1.77 0.81 -5.62
N GLY A 66 -2.71 0.01 -5.13
CA GLY A 66 -3.08 -0.07 -3.71
C GLY A 66 -3.87 1.12 -3.19
N LEU A 67 -4.26 2.07 -4.07
CA LEU A 67 -5.14 3.17 -3.70
C LEU A 67 -6.57 2.63 -3.54
N PRO A 68 -7.22 2.74 -2.37
CA PRO A 68 -8.60 2.31 -2.21
C PRO A 68 -9.55 3.15 -3.06
N ARG A 69 -10.61 2.52 -3.55
CA ARG A 69 -11.70 3.26 -4.22
C ARG A 69 -12.36 4.20 -3.20
N PRO A 70 -12.84 5.39 -3.61
CA PRO A 70 -13.42 6.38 -2.70
C PRO A 70 -14.46 5.80 -1.76
N GLY A 71 -15.38 4.97 -2.27
CA GLY A 71 -16.45 4.38 -1.45
C GLY A 71 -15.99 3.39 -0.37
N GLN A 72 -14.74 2.92 -0.41
CA GLN A 72 -14.17 2.03 0.61
C GLN A 72 -13.48 2.79 1.75
N VAL A 73 -13.14 4.07 1.53
CA VAL A 73 -12.37 4.88 2.47
C VAL A 73 -13.14 5.32 3.71
N PRO A 74 -14.46 5.61 3.68
CA PRO A 74 -15.18 6.07 4.87
C PRO A 74 -15.03 5.16 6.10
N LEU A 75 -14.96 3.85 5.88
CA LEU A 75 -14.80 2.84 6.93
C LEU A 75 -13.36 2.78 7.47
N GLY A 76 -12.39 3.20 6.66
CA GLY A 76 -10.99 3.25 7.03
C GLY A 76 -10.58 4.49 7.83
N LEU A 77 -11.35 5.58 7.73
CA LEU A 77 -11.02 6.85 8.37
C LEU A 77 -11.33 6.86 9.88
N PRO A 78 -10.56 7.63 10.68
CA PRO A 78 -10.76 7.75 12.12
C PRO A 78 -12.19 8.17 12.51
N VAL A 79 -12.63 7.73 13.69
CA VAL A 79 -13.98 8.00 14.20
C VAL A 79 -13.92 9.18 15.17
N PRO A 80 -14.70 10.26 14.98
CA PRO A 80 -14.84 11.29 16.01
C PRO A 80 -15.28 10.69 17.35
N PHE A 81 -14.69 11.13 18.45
CA PHE A 81 -15.24 10.82 19.77
C PHE A 81 -16.56 11.59 19.97
N PRO A 82 -17.56 10.97 20.63
CA PRO A 82 -18.79 11.67 20.95
C PRO A 82 -18.54 12.86 21.87
N ASP A 83 -19.28 13.94 21.68
CA ASP A 83 -19.33 15.04 22.65
C ASP A 83 -19.89 14.53 23.97
N ALA A 84 -19.11 14.72 25.03
CA ALA A 84 -19.44 14.27 26.38
C ALA A 84 -20.72 14.90 26.94
N ALA A 85 -21.16 16.05 26.40
CA ALA A 85 -22.41 16.70 26.79
C ALA A 85 -23.65 16.11 26.09
N ASP A 86 -23.48 15.31 25.03
CA ASP A 86 -24.61 14.72 24.31
C ASP A 86 -25.28 13.60 25.14
N PRO A 87 -26.62 13.55 25.21
CA PRO A 87 -27.35 12.53 25.96
C PRO A 87 -26.99 11.08 25.65
N GLY A 88 -26.56 10.80 24.41
CA GLY A 88 -26.18 9.49 23.90
C GLY A 88 -24.71 9.11 24.12
N ALA A 89 -23.86 10.03 24.60
CA ALA A 89 -22.42 9.82 24.73
C ALA A 89 -22.07 8.58 25.57
N ALA A 90 -22.78 8.38 26.69
CA ALA A 90 -22.56 7.24 27.57
C ALA A 90 -22.84 5.88 26.89
N LEU A 91 -23.86 5.81 26.04
CA LEU A 91 -24.17 4.58 25.27
C LEU A 91 -23.08 4.30 24.23
N LEU A 92 -22.60 5.34 23.54
CA LEU A 92 -21.58 5.23 22.51
C LEU A 92 -20.19 4.88 23.05
N GLY A 93 -19.95 5.12 24.34
CA GLY A 93 -18.73 4.68 25.04
C GLY A 93 -18.69 3.17 25.33
N VAL A 94 -19.80 2.44 25.16
CA VAL A 94 -19.87 1.00 25.40
C VAL A 94 -19.45 0.24 24.12
N PRO A 95 -18.43 -0.64 24.17
CA PRO A 95 -18.08 -1.49 23.05
C PRO A 95 -19.29 -2.34 22.62
N THR A 96 -19.51 -2.43 21.31
CA THR A 96 -20.54 -3.30 20.73
C THR A 96 -19.92 -4.36 19.84
N ASP A 97 -20.32 -5.61 20.04
CA ASP A 97 -19.98 -6.74 19.16
C ASP A 97 -21.12 -7.04 18.17
N SER A 98 -22.18 -6.21 18.13
CA SER A 98 -23.31 -6.40 17.23
C SER A 98 -22.98 -5.91 15.81
N GLY A 99 -23.46 -6.64 14.80
CA GLY A 99 -23.37 -6.20 13.40
C GLY A 99 -24.16 -4.91 13.13
N PRO A 100 -23.86 -4.19 12.04
CA PRO A 100 -24.33 -2.82 11.80
C PRO A 100 -25.86 -2.67 11.83
N ARG A 101 -26.63 -3.63 11.30
CA ARG A 101 -28.12 -3.58 11.37
C ARG A 101 -28.66 -3.61 12.79
N ARG A 102 -28.14 -4.53 13.62
CA ARG A 102 -28.56 -4.64 15.02
C ARG A 102 -28.13 -3.41 15.83
N LEU A 103 -26.96 -2.86 15.51
CA LEU A 103 -26.52 -1.60 16.11
C LEU A 103 -27.49 -0.45 15.77
N ILE A 104 -27.89 -0.31 14.50
CA ILE A 104 -28.84 0.71 14.07
C ILE A 104 -30.17 0.58 14.85
N GLU A 105 -30.71 -0.63 14.98
CA GLU A 105 -31.92 -0.89 15.78
C GLU A 105 -31.74 -0.46 17.25
N GLN A 106 -30.60 -0.80 17.86
CA GLN A 106 -30.27 -0.42 19.24
C GLN A 106 -30.16 1.11 19.41
N LEU A 107 -29.53 1.78 18.46
CA LEU A 107 -29.36 3.23 18.46
C LEU A 107 -30.69 3.96 18.27
N HIS A 108 -31.57 3.48 17.38
CA HIS A 108 -32.91 4.04 17.21
C HIS A 108 -33.83 3.80 18.41
N ALA A 109 -33.60 2.76 19.20
CA ALA A 109 -34.33 2.53 20.45
C ALA A 109 -33.93 3.51 21.57
N PHE A 110 -32.91 4.34 21.36
CA PHE A 110 -32.49 5.34 22.35
C PHE A 110 -33.61 6.38 22.56
N PRO A 111 -34.08 6.59 23.81
CA PRO A 111 -35.35 7.28 24.06
C PRO A 111 -35.28 8.81 23.99
N ARG A 112 -34.09 9.39 23.80
CA ARG A 112 -33.89 10.85 23.79
C ARG A 112 -33.31 11.31 22.45
N PRO A 113 -33.65 12.51 21.98
CA PRO A 113 -32.94 13.12 20.85
C PRO A 113 -31.44 13.25 21.17
N SER A 114 -30.60 12.85 20.22
CA SER A 114 -29.14 12.89 20.35
C SER A 114 -28.52 13.03 18.97
N ALA A 115 -27.68 14.04 18.77
CA ALA A 115 -26.98 14.23 17.52
C ALA A 115 -25.89 13.15 17.35
N GLU A 116 -25.22 12.79 18.44
CA GLU A 116 -24.18 11.76 18.42
C GLU A 116 -24.70 10.38 18.03
N ILE A 117 -25.89 10.01 18.49
CA ILE A 117 -26.56 8.77 18.07
C ILE A 117 -26.80 8.80 16.56
N ARG A 118 -27.28 9.93 16.01
CA ARG A 118 -27.50 10.09 14.56
C ARG A 118 -26.21 10.01 13.76
N LEU A 119 -25.13 10.63 14.24
CA LEU A 119 -23.80 10.54 13.61
C LEU A 119 -23.26 9.09 13.63
N ARG A 120 -23.41 8.37 14.74
CA ARG A 120 -23.03 6.95 14.81
C ARG A 120 -23.86 6.07 13.86
N THR A 121 -25.17 6.31 13.78
CA THR A 121 -26.09 5.60 12.89
C THR A 121 -25.76 5.88 11.43
N CYS A 122 -25.44 7.14 11.07
CA CYS A 122 -24.94 7.52 9.75
C CYS A 122 -23.75 6.65 9.31
N ARG A 123 -22.75 6.47 10.19
CA ARG A 123 -21.60 5.60 9.90
C ARG A 123 -21.98 4.12 9.78
N ALA A 124 -22.91 3.64 10.60
CA ALA A 124 -23.41 2.26 10.51
C ALA A 124 -24.14 1.99 9.18
N TYR A 125 -24.90 2.97 8.66
CA TYR A 125 -25.49 2.86 7.32
C TYR A 125 -24.45 2.91 6.21
N LEU A 126 -23.37 3.70 6.35
CA LEU A 126 -22.23 3.65 5.44
C LEU A 126 -21.53 2.27 5.44
N GLU A 127 -21.43 1.60 6.59
CA GLU A 127 -20.94 0.22 6.69
C GLU A 127 -21.81 -0.77 5.89
N LEU A 128 -23.13 -0.51 5.79
CA LEU A 128 -24.07 -1.30 5.00
C LEU A 128 -24.15 -0.88 3.52
N GLY A 129 -23.52 0.24 3.14
CA GLY A 129 -23.65 0.83 1.80
C GLY A 129 -25.00 1.53 1.55
N GLU A 130 -25.81 1.75 2.59
CA GLU A 130 -27.14 2.38 2.52
C GLU A 130 -27.01 3.92 2.60
N ARG A 131 -26.54 4.53 1.51
CA ARG A 131 -26.11 5.95 1.47
C ARG A 131 -27.23 6.94 1.75
N ASP A 132 -28.42 6.72 1.19
CA ASP A 132 -29.56 7.61 1.38
C ASP A 132 -30.00 7.64 2.85
N ALA A 133 -30.01 6.48 3.50
CA ALA A 133 -30.28 6.37 4.93
C ALA A 133 -29.20 7.08 5.76
N ALA A 134 -27.93 6.91 5.41
CA ALA A 134 -26.83 7.62 6.07
C ALA A 134 -26.96 9.15 5.93
N ALA A 135 -27.35 9.65 4.76
CA ALA A 135 -27.57 11.08 4.52
C ALA A 135 -28.77 11.61 5.33
N GLN A 136 -29.84 10.83 5.44
CA GLN A 136 -31.00 11.20 6.25
C GLN A 136 -30.64 11.32 7.73
N GLU A 137 -29.87 10.39 8.28
CA GLU A 137 -29.40 10.47 9.66
C GLU A 137 -28.53 11.71 9.90
N LEU A 138 -27.65 12.06 8.96
CA LEU A 138 -26.87 13.28 9.05
C LEU A 138 -27.74 14.54 9.02
N ALA A 139 -28.77 14.59 8.17
CA ALA A 139 -29.71 15.71 8.13
C ALA A 139 -30.41 15.92 9.48
N VAL A 140 -30.85 14.82 10.12
CA VAL A 140 -31.44 14.88 11.47
C VAL A 140 -30.41 15.36 12.51
N ALA A 141 -29.15 14.94 12.41
CA ALA A 141 -28.09 15.43 13.30
C ALA A 141 -27.90 16.95 13.18
N VAL A 142 -27.94 17.50 11.95
CA VAL A 142 -27.87 18.95 11.70
C VAL A 142 -29.02 19.68 12.40
N GLU A 143 -30.25 19.18 12.27
CA GLU A 143 -31.42 19.77 12.91
C GLU A 143 -31.31 19.75 14.45
N LEU A 144 -30.83 18.65 15.03
CA LEU A 144 -30.66 18.51 16.47
C LEU A 144 -29.58 19.43 17.05
N ILE A 145 -28.49 19.66 16.32
CA ILE A 145 -27.44 20.62 16.72
C ILE A 145 -27.94 22.06 16.56
N GLY A 146 -28.80 22.32 15.58
CA GLY A 146 -29.46 23.60 15.38
C GLY A 146 -28.48 24.73 15.04
N SER A 147 -28.57 25.85 15.75
CA SER A 147 -27.81 27.07 15.43
C SER A 147 -26.28 26.91 15.49
N ALA A 148 -25.76 25.89 16.20
CA ALA A 148 -24.34 25.61 16.28
C ALA A 148 -23.82 24.79 15.07
N ALA A 149 -24.71 24.23 14.24
CA ALA A 149 -24.34 23.30 13.17
C ALA A 149 -23.32 23.85 12.16
N PRO A 150 -23.34 25.14 11.76
CA PRO A 150 -22.32 25.68 10.86
C PRO A 150 -20.90 25.65 11.41
N TYR A 151 -20.73 25.55 12.74
CA TYR A 151 -19.45 25.56 13.43
C TYR A 151 -19.02 24.17 13.92
N ASP A 152 -19.85 23.15 13.68
CA ASP A 152 -19.59 21.79 14.11
C ASP A 152 -18.82 21.01 13.05
N TRP A 153 -17.51 20.86 13.27
CA TRP A 153 -16.62 20.14 12.37
C TRP A 153 -17.03 18.67 12.17
N ARG A 154 -17.76 18.05 13.12
CA ARG A 154 -18.22 16.66 12.99
C ARG A 154 -19.21 16.53 11.85
N LEU A 155 -20.03 17.56 11.59
CA LEU A 155 -20.97 17.57 10.48
C LEU A 155 -20.24 17.61 9.14
N SER A 156 -19.21 18.46 9.00
CA SER A 156 -18.37 18.49 7.79
C SER A 156 -17.60 17.19 7.61
N TRP A 157 -17.09 16.59 8.69
CA TRP A 157 -16.48 15.26 8.64
C TRP A 157 -17.43 14.21 8.05
N HIS A 158 -18.67 14.12 8.55
CA HIS A 158 -19.65 13.15 8.06
C HIS A 158 -20.15 13.46 6.64
N ARG A 159 -20.29 14.74 6.27
CA ARG A 159 -20.54 15.14 4.87
C ARG A 159 -19.44 14.63 3.96
N ALA A 160 -18.17 14.80 4.33
CA ALA A 160 -17.04 14.31 3.56
C ALA A 160 -17.07 12.78 3.38
N LEU A 161 -17.46 12.03 4.43
CA LEU A 161 -17.63 10.57 4.34
C LEU A 161 -18.71 10.18 3.32
N LEU A 162 -19.86 10.88 3.29
CA LEU A 162 -20.91 10.66 2.29
C LEU A 162 -20.41 10.99 0.88
N ARG A 163 -19.71 12.12 0.70
CA ARG A 163 -19.11 12.48 -0.59
C ARG A 163 -18.13 11.42 -1.10
N LEU A 164 -17.30 10.86 -0.22
CA LEU A 164 -16.42 9.74 -0.57
C LEU A 164 -17.23 8.48 -0.94
N ALA A 165 -18.31 8.18 -0.21
CA ALA A 165 -19.21 7.07 -0.53
C ALA A 165 -19.82 7.21 -1.93
N ASP A 166 -20.10 8.43 -2.36
CA ASP A 166 -20.61 8.77 -3.70
C ASP A 166 -19.52 8.87 -4.78
N GLY A 167 -18.24 8.81 -4.39
CA GLY A 167 -17.12 9.00 -5.32
C GLY A 167 -16.81 10.47 -5.64
N ALA A 168 -17.48 11.42 -5.00
CA ALA A 168 -17.29 12.86 -5.14
C ALA A 168 -16.06 13.35 -4.33
N VAL A 169 -14.86 12.92 -4.75
CA VAL A 169 -13.61 13.16 -4.00
C VAL A 169 -13.25 14.65 -3.89
N ALA A 170 -13.54 15.45 -4.93
CA ALA A 170 -13.30 16.89 -4.90
C ALA A 170 -14.16 17.60 -3.83
N ASP A 171 -15.45 17.25 -3.75
CA ASP A 171 -16.37 17.78 -2.74
C ASP A 171 -15.98 17.29 -1.34
N ALA A 172 -15.59 16.01 -1.21
CA ALA A 172 -15.08 15.47 0.04
C ALA A 172 -13.85 16.24 0.54
N ARG A 173 -12.94 16.62 -0.37
CA ARG A 173 -11.75 17.41 -0.03
C ARG A 173 -12.13 18.76 0.59
N GLN A 174 -13.12 19.45 0.02
CA GLN A 174 -13.59 20.74 0.56
C GLN A 174 -14.13 20.58 1.98
N GLU A 175 -14.96 19.57 2.22
CA GLU A 175 -15.50 19.29 3.56
C GLU A 175 -14.40 18.89 4.56
N PHE A 176 -13.37 18.14 4.14
CA PHE A 176 -12.22 17.85 4.98
C PHE A 176 -11.31 19.07 5.23
N ASP A 177 -11.22 20.00 4.30
CA ASP A 177 -10.50 21.27 4.49
C ASP A 177 -11.20 22.15 5.54
N GLU A 178 -12.52 22.12 5.63
CA GLU A 178 -13.28 22.76 6.73
C GLU A 178 -12.90 22.14 8.09
N VAL A 179 -12.82 20.80 8.16
CA VAL A 179 -12.39 20.09 9.37
C VAL A 179 -10.94 20.43 9.70
N TYR A 180 -10.05 20.48 8.72
CA TYR A 180 -8.64 20.85 8.92
C TYR A 180 -8.49 22.30 9.40
N SER A 181 -9.32 23.21 8.90
CA SER A 181 -9.34 24.61 9.33
C SER A 181 -9.78 24.74 10.80
N ALA A 182 -10.72 23.90 11.24
CA ALA A 182 -11.13 23.83 12.63
C ALA A 182 -10.09 23.12 13.53
N LEU A 183 -9.44 22.08 13.00
CA LEU A 183 -8.55 21.15 13.73
C LEU A 183 -7.18 21.01 13.07
N PRO A 184 -6.37 22.09 12.96
CA PRO A 184 -5.13 22.06 12.22
C PRO A 184 -4.05 21.18 12.89
N GLY A 185 -4.18 20.91 14.18
CA GLY A 185 -3.29 20.04 14.93
C GLY A 185 -3.57 18.55 14.75
N GLU A 186 -4.75 18.17 14.24
CA GLU A 186 -5.17 16.77 14.17
C GLU A 186 -4.59 16.02 12.96
N TYR A 187 -4.34 14.73 13.14
CA TYR A 187 -3.81 13.86 12.07
C TYR A 187 -4.91 13.35 11.14
N ALA A 188 -6.14 13.18 11.67
CA ALA A 188 -7.26 12.60 10.93
C ALA A 188 -7.66 13.40 9.68
N PRO A 189 -7.88 14.74 9.75
CA PRO A 189 -8.15 15.53 8.56
C PRO A 189 -6.98 15.53 7.57
N LYS A 190 -5.73 15.55 8.04
CA LYS A 190 -4.55 15.45 7.16
C LYS A 190 -4.50 14.12 6.43
N LEU A 191 -4.79 13.01 7.10
CA LEU A 191 -4.83 11.69 6.46
C LEU A 191 -5.90 11.66 5.35
N ALA A 192 -7.08 12.20 5.62
CA ALA A 192 -8.18 12.28 4.65
C ALA A 192 -7.83 13.19 3.46
N LEU A 193 -7.25 14.37 3.72
CA LEU A 193 -6.78 15.29 2.68
C LEU A 193 -5.64 14.71 1.85
N GLY A 194 -4.74 13.93 2.47
CA GLY A 194 -3.70 13.18 1.78
C GLY A 194 -4.28 12.18 0.78
N TYR A 195 -5.30 11.44 1.18
CA TYR A 195 -6.05 10.54 0.30
C TYR A 195 -6.74 11.28 -0.85
N CYS A 196 -7.49 12.35 -0.54
CA CYS A 196 -8.16 13.14 -1.57
C CYS A 196 -7.18 13.74 -2.58
N ALA A 197 -6.06 14.30 -2.10
CA ALA A 197 -5.03 14.86 -2.97
C ALA A 197 -4.38 13.79 -3.86
N GLU A 198 -4.07 12.61 -3.31
CA GLU A 198 -3.52 11.49 -4.07
C GLU A 198 -4.47 11.05 -5.18
N HIS A 199 -5.75 10.86 -4.84
CA HIS A 199 -6.78 10.45 -5.80
C HIS A 199 -7.04 11.51 -6.89
N LEU A 200 -6.87 12.79 -6.58
CA LEU A 200 -6.99 13.90 -7.53
C LEU A 200 -5.70 14.14 -8.33
N GLY A 201 -4.63 13.37 -8.10
CA GLY A 201 -3.33 13.51 -8.79
C GLY A 201 -2.45 14.66 -8.28
N ASP A 202 -2.82 15.33 -7.18
CA ASP A 202 -2.01 16.34 -6.51
C ASP A 202 -0.98 15.67 -5.60
N HIS A 203 0.04 15.06 -6.21
CA HIS A 203 1.08 14.31 -5.49
C HIS A 203 1.86 15.19 -4.52
N GLY A 204 2.00 16.49 -4.82
CA GLY A 204 2.68 17.44 -3.97
C GLY A 204 1.94 17.69 -2.66
N ALA A 205 0.62 17.94 -2.71
CA ALA A 205 -0.20 18.08 -1.51
C ALA A 205 -0.33 16.76 -0.75
N ALA A 206 -0.55 15.65 -1.47
CA ALA A 206 -0.66 14.32 -0.87
C ALA A 206 0.58 13.98 -0.03
N LYS A 207 1.77 14.21 -0.59
CA LYS A 207 3.04 13.98 0.11
C LYS A 207 3.13 14.80 1.39
N ARG A 208 2.82 16.10 1.35
CA ARG A 208 2.88 16.97 2.54
C ARG A 208 1.99 16.46 3.66
N PHE A 209 0.75 16.08 3.34
CA PHE A 209 -0.19 15.60 4.34
C PHE A 209 0.20 14.23 4.90
N TYR A 210 0.59 13.27 4.06
CA TYR A 210 1.02 11.97 4.56
C TYR A 210 2.33 12.07 5.36
N ASP A 211 3.29 12.91 4.96
CA ASP A 211 4.52 13.15 5.74
C ASP A 211 4.20 13.72 7.12
N ALA A 212 3.27 14.69 7.21
CA ALA A 212 2.86 15.27 8.48
C ALA A 212 2.28 14.22 9.44
N VAL A 213 1.45 13.29 8.92
CA VAL A 213 0.91 12.18 9.72
C VAL A 213 2.02 11.18 10.10
N TRP A 214 2.85 10.80 9.13
CA TRP A 214 3.89 9.79 9.28
C TRP A 214 4.97 10.18 10.29
N GLN A 215 5.45 11.41 10.23
CA GLN A 215 6.52 11.90 11.11
C GLN A 215 6.04 12.09 12.55
N ARG A 216 4.75 12.38 12.76
CA ARG A 216 4.16 12.50 14.09
C ARG A 216 4.04 11.15 14.79
N ASN A 217 3.63 10.09 14.06
CA ASN A 217 3.44 8.76 14.61
C ASN A 217 3.64 7.68 13.55
N ARG A 218 4.76 6.95 13.63
CA ARG A 218 5.06 5.88 12.67
C ARG A 218 4.22 4.62 12.82
N SER A 219 3.37 4.54 13.84
CA SER A 219 2.39 3.45 13.93
C SER A 219 1.21 3.65 12.97
N GLN A 220 1.03 4.85 12.38
CA GLN A 220 -0.02 5.17 11.41
C GLN A 220 0.30 4.62 10.01
N GLY A 221 0.05 3.33 9.81
CA GLY A 221 0.36 2.62 8.57
C GLY A 221 -0.25 3.26 7.32
N SER A 222 -1.47 3.80 7.38
CA SER A 222 -2.15 4.41 6.22
C SER A 222 -1.33 5.56 5.58
N ALA A 223 -0.59 6.33 6.38
CA ALA A 223 0.28 7.38 5.86
C ALA A 223 1.54 6.81 5.18
N ALA A 224 2.15 5.77 5.74
CA ALA A 224 3.27 5.07 5.11
C ALA A 224 2.88 4.46 3.77
N PHE A 225 1.70 3.83 3.69
CA PHE A 225 1.19 3.26 2.44
C PHE A 225 0.90 4.36 1.40
N GLY A 226 0.30 5.49 1.79
CA GLY A 226 0.14 6.64 0.90
C GLY A 226 1.48 7.17 0.36
N LEU A 227 2.49 7.35 1.22
CA LEU A 227 3.83 7.75 0.81
C LEU A 227 4.50 6.73 -0.13
N ALA A 228 4.35 5.43 0.16
CA ALA A 228 4.87 4.37 -0.69
C ALA A 228 4.21 4.39 -2.07
N ARG A 229 2.89 4.60 -2.18
CA ARG A 229 2.20 4.74 -3.46
C ARG A 229 2.70 5.94 -4.28
N LEU A 230 2.94 7.07 -3.63
CA LEU A 230 3.53 8.25 -4.29
C LEU A 230 4.94 7.96 -4.82
N ARG A 231 5.74 7.17 -4.10
CA ARG A 231 7.07 6.70 -4.55
C ARG A 231 6.95 5.78 -5.75
N LEU A 232 6.04 4.81 -5.71
CA LEU A 232 5.79 3.89 -6.83
C LEU A 232 5.29 4.63 -8.07
N ALA A 233 4.41 5.63 -7.92
CA ALA A 233 3.97 6.48 -9.03
C ALA A 233 5.11 7.28 -9.67
N ALA A 234 6.17 7.58 -8.90
CA ALA A 234 7.40 8.19 -9.39
C ALA A 234 8.43 7.17 -9.91
N GLY A 235 8.11 5.86 -9.91
CA GLY A 235 9.04 4.79 -10.29
C GLY A 235 10.11 4.46 -9.25
N ASP A 236 10.01 5.01 -8.04
CA ASP A 236 10.98 4.86 -6.96
C ASP A 236 10.63 3.65 -6.07
N ARG A 237 10.98 2.44 -6.55
CA ARG A 237 10.77 1.18 -5.82
C ARG A 237 11.51 1.19 -4.47
N GLY A 238 12.79 1.57 -4.47
CA GLY A 238 13.62 1.59 -3.26
C GLY A 238 13.04 2.52 -2.20
N GLY A 239 12.66 3.75 -2.58
CA GLY A 239 12.03 4.69 -1.67
C GLY A 239 10.68 4.20 -1.13
N ALA A 240 9.91 3.42 -1.89
CA ALA A 240 8.69 2.77 -1.39
C ALA A 240 9.01 1.71 -0.32
N VAL A 241 10.04 0.88 -0.57
CA VAL A 241 10.52 -0.15 0.38
C VAL A 241 11.04 0.47 1.66
N ASP A 242 11.79 1.58 1.58
CA ASP A 242 12.31 2.29 2.74
C ASP A 242 11.19 2.82 3.65
N ILE A 243 10.16 3.44 3.04
CA ILE A 243 9.00 3.97 3.77
C ILE A 243 8.22 2.84 4.46
N LEU A 244 7.88 1.77 3.74
CA LEU A 244 7.18 0.61 4.30
C LEU A 244 8.04 -0.08 5.36
N GLY A 245 9.37 -0.11 5.16
CA GLY A 245 10.36 -0.63 6.09
C GLY A 245 10.39 0.12 7.41
N GLY A 246 10.04 1.40 7.40
CA GLY A 246 9.94 2.25 8.58
C GLY A 246 8.72 1.99 9.48
N VAL A 247 7.77 1.14 9.06
CA VAL A 247 6.63 0.74 9.91
C VAL A 247 7.14 -0.14 11.07
N PRO A 248 6.95 0.29 12.34
CA PRO A 248 7.50 -0.39 13.50
C PRO A 248 6.73 -1.67 13.81
N LYS A 249 7.39 -2.64 14.44
CA LYS A 249 6.81 -3.96 14.78
C LYS A 249 5.59 -3.89 15.70
N VAL A 250 5.48 -2.83 16.50
CA VAL A 250 4.33 -2.59 17.38
C VAL A 250 3.09 -2.09 16.63
N SER A 251 3.23 -1.67 15.37
CA SER A 251 2.09 -1.29 14.55
C SER A 251 1.28 -2.51 14.14
N ARG A 252 -0.04 -2.41 14.24
CA ARG A 252 -0.99 -3.40 13.70
C ARG A 252 -0.85 -3.63 12.18
N HIS A 253 -0.20 -2.70 11.48
CA HIS A 253 0.01 -2.77 10.03
C HIS A 253 1.41 -3.27 9.66
N TYR A 254 2.19 -3.75 10.64
CA TYR A 254 3.55 -4.25 10.39
C TYR A 254 3.56 -5.38 9.37
N ASP A 255 2.76 -6.42 9.56
CA ASP A 255 2.74 -7.58 8.64
C ASP A 255 2.27 -7.19 7.25
N ALA A 256 1.24 -6.33 7.15
CA ALA A 256 0.80 -5.76 5.89
C ALA A 256 1.94 -4.98 5.19
N ALA A 257 2.73 -4.20 5.91
CA ALA A 257 3.88 -3.49 5.35
C ALA A 257 4.97 -4.45 4.87
N ARG A 258 5.21 -5.57 5.57
CA ARG A 258 6.19 -6.59 5.13
C ARG A 258 5.73 -7.34 3.89
N ILE A 259 4.44 -7.67 3.79
CA ILE A 259 3.82 -8.20 2.57
C ILE A 259 4.00 -7.20 1.42
N ALA A 260 3.67 -5.92 1.67
CA ALA A 260 3.80 -4.86 0.67
C ALA A 260 5.24 -4.71 0.14
N ILE A 261 6.25 -4.78 1.00
CA ILE A 261 7.66 -4.76 0.57
C ILE A 261 7.94 -5.90 -0.41
N VAL A 262 7.54 -7.14 -0.08
CA VAL A 262 7.75 -8.28 -0.98
C VAL A 262 7.06 -8.07 -2.32
N ARG A 263 5.80 -7.63 -2.31
CA ARG A 263 5.03 -7.38 -3.55
C ARG A 263 5.57 -6.21 -4.37
N VAL A 264 6.11 -5.17 -3.73
CA VAL A 264 6.76 -4.04 -4.41
C VAL A 264 8.06 -4.46 -5.08
N LEU A 265 8.86 -5.29 -4.40
CA LEU A 265 10.12 -5.81 -4.93
C LEU A 265 9.91 -6.80 -6.07
N SER A 266 8.91 -7.68 -5.96
CA SER A 266 8.62 -8.69 -7.01
C SER A 266 7.70 -8.18 -8.12
N GLY A 267 6.97 -7.08 -7.91
CA GLY A 267 5.92 -6.62 -8.82
C GLY A 267 6.42 -5.84 -10.04
N ARG A 268 5.67 -5.94 -11.14
CA ARG A 268 5.86 -5.13 -12.35
C ARG A 268 5.27 -3.73 -12.15
N LEU A 269 6.07 -2.68 -12.25
CA LEU A 269 5.59 -1.30 -12.08
C LEU A 269 5.27 -0.66 -13.44
N GLY A 270 4.23 0.17 -13.52
CA GLY A 270 3.98 0.97 -14.72
C GLY A 270 5.03 2.05 -14.92
N ARG A 271 5.36 2.38 -16.17
CA ARG A 271 6.20 3.54 -16.52
C ARG A 271 5.35 4.69 -17.07
N ALA A 272 5.74 5.93 -16.77
CA ALA A 272 5.08 7.12 -17.29
C ALA A 272 5.08 7.19 -18.83
N GLU A 273 6.16 6.71 -19.47
CA GLU A 273 6.32 6.66 -20.93
C GLU A 273 5.65 5.44 -21.59
N GLY A 274 4.90 4.64 -20.82
CA GLY A 274 4.33 3.37 -21.25
C GLY A 274 5.25 2.17 -21.03
N GLY A 275 4.65 1.00 -20.88
CA GLY A 275 5.35 -0.25 -20.58
C GLY A 275 5.53 -0.51 -19.07
N ALA A 276 6.28 -1.57 -18.76
CA ALA A 276 6.47 -2.05 -17.40
C ALA A 276 7.95 -2.03 -17.00
N ALA A 277 8.26 -1.47 -15.83
CA ALA A 277 9.53 -1.64 -15.15
C ALA A 277 9.52 -2.96 -14.38
N LEU A 278 10.41 -3.87 -14.77
CA LEU A 278 10.60 -5.13 -14.05
C LEU A 278 11.42 -4.93 -12.77
N PRO A 279 11.34 -5.87 -11.81
CA PRO A 279 12.32 -6.05 -10.76
C PRO A 279 13.77 -6.08 -11.26
N THR A 280 14.70 -5.59 -10.46
CA THR A 280 16.13 -5.84 -10.64
C THR A 280 16.52 -7.21 -10.06
N ALA A 281 17.71 -7.72 -10.40
CA ALA A 281 18.21 -8.96 -9.79
C ALA A 281 18.38 -8.84 -8.27
N GLU A 282 18.74 -7.64 -7.78
CA GLU A 282 18.86 -7.32 -6.36
C GLU A 282 17.48 -7.33 -5.68
N ASP A 283 16.46 -6.71 -6.29
CA ASP A 283 15.09 -6.74 -5.78
C ASP A 283 14.60 -8.19 -5.58
N LEU A 284 14.83 -9.04 -6.59
CA LEU A 284 14.44 -10.46 -6.55
C LEU A 284 15.24 -11.26 -5.53
N ALA A 285 16.52 -10.94 -5.32
CA ALA A 285 17.33 -11.54 -4.25
C ALA A 285 16.82 -11.16 -2.86
N GLU A 286 16.36 -9.92 -2.70
CA GLU A 286 15.77 -9.45 -1.47
C GLU A 286 14.42 -10.13 -1.19
N VAL A 287 13.59 -10.34 -2.21
CA VAL A 287 12.34 -11.13 -2.09
C VAL A 287 12.61 -12.53 -1.56
N ARG A 288 13.62 -13.24 -2.10
CA ARG A 288 14.01 -14.58 -1.62
C ARG A 288 14.42 -14.58 -0.16
N THR A 289 15.06 -13.51 0.31
CA THR A 289 15.46 -13.36 1.71
C THR A 289 14.28 -13.03 2.63
N ARG A 290 13.33 -12.23 2.14
CA ARG A 290 12.23 -11.67 2.96
C ARG A 290 10.99 -12.57 3.01
N LEU A 291 10.58 -13.16 1.89
CA LEU A 291 9.33 -13.92 1.77
C LEU A 291 9.26 -15.06 2.80
N PRO A 292 10.27 -15.94 2.97
CA PRO A 292 10.21 -17.03 3.95
C PRO A 292 10.04 -16.56 5.39
N ARG A 293 10.47 -15.32 5.70
CA ARG A 293 10.44 -14.73 7.05
C ARG A 293 9.14 -13.99 7.37
N LEU A 294 8.22 -13.86 6.41
CA LEU A 294 6.91 -13.26 6.65
C LEU A 294 6.09 -14.12 7.61
N TYR A 295 5.40 -13.47 8.55
CA TYR A 295 4.40 -14.12 9.40
C TYR A 295 3.12 -14.34 8.58
N LEU A 296 3.05 -15.49 7.92
CA LEU A 296 1.92 -15.95 7.11
C LEU A 296 1.45 -17.29 7.64
N ASP A 297 0.18 -17.64 7.36
CA ASP A 297 -0.36 -18.97 7.66
C ASP A 297 -0.11 -19.39 9.13
N GLU A 298 -0.36 -18.46 10.06
CA GLU A 298 -0.13 -18.63 11.52
C GLU A 298 1.33 -18.92 11.89
N GLY A 299 2.28 -18.45 11.08
CA GLY A 299 3.70 -18.63 11.30
C GLY A 299 4.25 -19.96 10.78
N ARG A 300 3.46 -20.74 10.04
CA ARG A 300 3.93 -21.98 9.40
C ARG A 300 4.92 -21.69 8.27
N GLU A 301 5.85 -22.63 8.07
CA GLU A 301 6.83 -22.59 6.99
C GLU A 301 6.19 -22.74 5.60
N SER A 302 5.02 -23.37 5.52
CA SER A 302 4.22 -23.50 4.31
C SER A 302 2.72 -23.28 4.59
N GLY A 303 1.99 -22.85 3.57
CA GLY A 303 0.55 -22.63 3.66
C GLY A 303 -0.03 -21.88 2.46
N PRO A 304 -1.37 -21.76 2.40
CA PRO A 304 -2.07 -21.17 1.25
C PRO A 304 -1.65 -19.73 0.92
N ALA A 305 -1.47 -18.88 1.93
CA ALA A 305 -1.08 -17.49 1.69
C ALA A 305 0.36 -17.40 1.17
N ARG A 306 1.28 -18.19 1.74
CA ARG A 306 2.66 -18.26 1.28
C ARG A 306 2.77 -18.81 -0.14
N ASP A 307 2.01 -19.85 -0.48
CA ASP A 307 1.98 -20.41 -1.84
C ASP A 307 1.53 -19.37 -2.87
N ARG A 308 0.47 -18.60 -2.56
CA ARG A 308 -0.05 -17.53 -3.44
C ARG A 308 0.98 -16.43 -3.66
N LEU A 309 1.62 -15.94 -2.59
CA LEU A 309 2.64 -14.91 -2.71
C LEU A 309 3.91 -15.41 -3.44
N THR A 310 4.27 -16.68 -3.24
CA THR A 310 5.38 -17.33 -3.95
C THR A 310 5.07 -17.45 -5.45
N ALA A 311 3.86 -17.90 -5.82
CA ALA A 311 3.43 -17.98 -7.21
C ALA A 311 3.50 -16.60 -7.91
N GLU A 312 2.94 -15.56 -7.28
CA GLU A 312 2.98 -14.18 -7.81
C GLU A 312 4.43 -13.74 -8.07
N SER A 313 5.34 -14.00 -7.12
CA SER A 313 6.75 -13.64 -7.26
C SER A 313 7.47 -14.44 -8.36
N LEU A 314 7.23 -15.75 -8.45
CA LEU A 314 7.87 -16.63 -9.44
C LEU A 314 7.41 -16.30 -10.86
N GLU A 315 6.13 -15.95 -11.05
CA GLU A 315 5.61 -15.52 -12.35
C GLU A 315 6.33 -14.27 -12.89
N VAL A 316 6.58 -13.26 -12.04
CA VAL A 316 7.33 -12.07 -12.46
C VAL A 316 8.82 -12.37 -12.65
N THR A 317 9.39 -13.23 -11.80
CA THR A 317 10.79 -13.69 -11.94
C THR A 317 11.00 -14.39 -13.28
N LEU A 318 10.04 -15.20 -13.73
CA LEU A 318 10.08 -15.85 -15.03
C LEU A 318 9.98 -14.84 -16.19
N ASP A 319 9.13 -13.80 -16.09
CA ASP A 319 9.10 -12.71 -17.09
C ASP A 319 10.45 -11.99 -17.17
N TRP A 320 11.08 -11.72 -16.03
CA TRP A 320 12.40 -11.11 -15.97
C TRP A 320 13.46 -12.00 -16.65
N ALA A 321 13.48 -13.28 -16.32
CA ALA A 321 14.40 -14.26 -16.89
C ALA A 321 14.22 -14.41 -18.42
N GLU A 322 12.98 -14.56 -18.89
CA GLU A 322 12.65 -14.68 -20.33
C GLU A 322 13.11 -13.46 -21.13
N ARG A 323 13.08 -12.25 -20.55
CA ARG A 323 13.53 -11.03 -21.23
C ARG A 323 15.05 -10.86 -21.24
N GLN A 324 15.73 -11.28 -20.18
CA GLN A 324 17.20 -11.28 -20.15
C GLN A 324 17.76 -12.25 -21.20
N SER A 325 17.23 -13.48 -21.25
CA SER A 325 17.59 -14.49 -22.26
C SER A 325 17.42 -13.97 -23.69
N ARG A 326 16.37 -13.18 -23.98
CA ARG A 326 16.17 -12.56 -25.30
C ARG A 326 17.17 -11.44 -25.59
N SER A 327 17.54 -10.64 -24.59
CA SER A 327 18.53 -9.57 -24.72
C SER A 327 19.92 -10.13 -25.03
N ASP A 328 20.30 -11.23 -24.37
CA ASP A 328 21.61 -11.87 -24.57
C ASP A 328 21.73 -12.60 -25.92
N GLN A 329 20.60 -12.99 -26.54
CA GLN A 329 20.57 -13.62 -27.87
C GLN A 329 20.65 -12.63 -29.04
N LEU A 330 20.56 -11.32 -28.81
CA LEU A 330 20.73 -10.31 -29.87
C LEU A 330 22.23 -10.16 -30.21
N PRO A 331 22.66 -10.43 -31.47
CA PRO A 331 24.08 -10.35 -31.84
C PRO A 331 24.61 -8.91 -31.85
N ASP A 332 25.90 -8.78 -31.51
CA ASP A 332 26.72 -7.60 -31.22
C ASP A 332 26.84 -6.50 -32.32
N ARG A 333 25.96 -6.49 -33.33
CA ARG A 333 25.99 -5.49 -34.42
C ARG A 333 25.43 -4.12 -34.05
N ALA A 334 24.78 -3.96 -32.90
CA ALA A 334 24.18 -2.69 -32.48
C ALA A 334 24.98 -1.93 -31.38
N ARG A 335 26.03 -2.54 -30.79
CA ARG A 335 26.87 -1.88 -29.78
C ARG A 335 28.02 -1.04 -30.36
N SER A 336 28.30 -1.13 -31.66
CA SER A 336 29.31 -0.31 -32.36
C SER A 336 28.68 0.86 -33.11
N GLY A 337 27.94 1.70 -32.38
CA GLY A 337 27.11 2.75 -32.95
C GLY A 337 27.52 4.20 -32.68
N ARG A 338 28.76 4.52 -32.25
CA ARG A 338 29.36 5.88 -32.38
C ARG A 338 30.75 5.99 -31.77
N TRP A 339 31.78 6.16 -32.62
CA TRP A 339 32.75 7.27 -32.64
C TRP A 339 34.00 6.85 -33.42
N SER A 340 34.07 7.29 -34.67
CA SER A 340 35.31 7.31 -35.43
C SER A 340 35.62 8.74 -35.90
N SER A 341 36.73 9.26 -35.35
CA SER A 341 37.74 10.13 -35.99
C SER A 341 37.46 11.65 -36.05
N TRP A 342 38.37 12.60 -35.81
CA TRP A 342 39.85 12.68 -35.81
C TRP A 342 40.38 13.78 -34.86
N GLY A 343 41.65 13.68 -34.41
CA GLY A 343 42.43 14.82 -33.87
C GLY A 343 43.64 14.45 -32.98
N ARG A 344 44.83 14.26 -33.57
CA ARG A 344 46.17 14.07 -32.91
C ARG A 344 46.71 15.40 -32.30
N PRO A 345 47.87 15.50 -31.56
CA PRO A 345 49.08 14.63 -31.58
C PRO A 345 49.95 14.42 -30.29
N ARG A 346 50.78 13.36 -30.36
CA ARG A 346 52.20 13.13 -29.91
C ARG A 346 52.74 13.59 -28.52
N ARG A 347 53.32 12.62 -27.78
CA ARG A 347 54.66 12.60 -27.09
C ARG A 347 54.97 11.13 -26.71
N ARG A 348 55.97 10.42 -27.25
CA ARG A 348 57.45 10.32 -27.03
C ARG A 348 57.91 9.92 -25.61
N GLY A 349 58.57 8.75 -25.55
CA GLY A 349 59.39 8.19 -24.45
C GLY A 349 58.67 7.10 -23.65
N GLY A 350 59.15 5.88 -23.42
CA GLY A 350 60.41 5.19 -23.68
C GLY A 350 60.57 4.08 -22.64
N GLY A 351 61.01 2.87 -23.02
CA GLY A 351 61.71 1.94 -22.11
C GLY A 351 60.99 0.67 -21.64
N HIS A 352 61.47 -0.46 -22.19
CA HIS A 352 61.76 -1.76 -21.54
C HIS A 352 60.62 -2.74 -21.14
N LEU A 353 60.62 -3.86 -21.87
CA LEU A 353 60.26 -5.21 -21.39
C LEU A 353 61.53 -5.87 -20.76
N PRO A 354 61.37 -6.95 -19.98
CA PRO A 354 61.42 -8.28 -20.59
C PRO A 354 60.32 -9.25 -20.11
N ALA A 355 60.13 -10.27 -20.93
CA ALA A 355 59.21 -11.39 -20.73
C ALA A 355 59.79 -12.46 -19.80
N VAL A 356 58.93 -13.15 -19.06
CA VAL A 356 59.14 -14.53 -18.57
C VAL A 356 57.84 -15.31 -18.72
N ALA A 357 57.99 -16.56 -19.16
CA ALA A 357 56.97 -17.48 -19.65
C ALA A 357 56.32 -18.32 -18.54
N GLY A 358 55.14 -18.86 -18.87
CA GLY A 358 54.77 -20.26 -18.60
C GLY A 358 54.14 -20.57 -17.25
N GLY A 359 52.81 -20.62 -17.21
CA GLY A 359 52.03 -21.26 -16.15
C GLY A 359 50.58 -21.40 -16.60
N GLU A 360 50.17 -22.62 -16.91
CA GLU A 360 48.79 -22.97 -17.27
C GLU A 360 47.81 -22.59 -16.14
N PRO A 361 46.66 -21.95 -16.41
CA PRO A 361 45.57 -21.95 -15.47
C PRO A 361 44.77 -23.25 -15.64
N SER A 362 44.77 -24.07 -14.58
CA SER A 362 43.70 -25.04 -14.29
C SER A 362 42.33 -24.35 -14.42
N PRO A 363 41.23 -25.07 -14.70
CA PRO A 363 39.93 -24.45 -14.93
C PRO A 363 39.43 -23.82 -13.63
N GLU A 364 39.71 -22.55 -13.44
CA GLU A 364 39.00 -21.71 -12.51
C GLU A 364 37.51 -21.83 -12.85
N LYS A 365 36.73 -22.26 -11.85
CA LYS A 365 35.28 -22.15 -11.87
C LYS A 365 34.94 -20.71 -12.25
N GLY A 366 34.54 -20.51 -13.50
CA GLY A 366 34.01 -19.23 -13.95
C GLY A 366 32.87 -18.80 -13.03
N PRO A 367 32.65 -17.48 -12.86
CA PRO A 367 31.53 -17.00 -12.06
C PRO A 367 30.24 -17.67 -12.57
N LEU A 368 29.52 -18.33 -11.65
CA LEU A 368 28.20 -18.89 -11.94
C LEU A 368 27.38 -17.81 -12.66
N PRO A 369 26.74 -18.11 -13.80
CA PRO A 369 25.95 -17.12 -14.49
C PRO A 369 24.82 -16.69 -13.55
N ILE A 370 24.89 -15.46 -13.06
CA ILE A 370 23.90 -14.77 -12.22
C ILE A 370 22.57 -14.54 -12.99
N VAL A 371 22.33 -15.30 -14.06
CA VAL A 371 21.23 -15.09 -15.01
C VAL A 371 19.89 -15.51 -14.41
N PHE A 372 19.89 -16.43 -13.43
CA PHE A 372 18.67 -16.87 -12.75
C PHE A 372 18.81 -16.87 -11.21
N GLY A 373 19.77 -16.14 -10.63
CA GLY A 373 19.93 -16.09 -9.17
C GLY A 373 20.34 -17.44 -8.56
N GLU A 374 19.47 -18.05 -7.73
CA GLU A 374 19.70 -19.38 -7.12
C GLU A 374 19.22 -20.55 -8.01
N TRP A 375 18.41 -20.27 -9.04
CA TRP A 375 18.03 -21.29 -10.02
C TRP A 375 19.22 -21.55 -10.93
N GLU A 376 19.55 -22.82 -11.16
CA GLU A 376 20.64 -23.20 -12.05
C GLU A 376 20.37 -22.75 -13.49
N ASP A 377 19.09 -22.77 -13.90
CA ASP A 377 18.63 -22.35 -15.22
C ASP A 377 17.12 -21.97 -15.22
N GLU A 378 16.62 -21.55 -16.38
CA GLU A 378 15.19 -21.26 -16.60
C GLU A 378 14.30 -22.50 -16.33
N SER A 379 14.81 -23.71 -16.59
CA SER A 379 14.08 -24.96 -16.41
C SER A 379 13.76 -25.21 -14.93
N ALA A 380 14.72 -24.95 -14.03
CA ALA A 380 14.55 -25.06 -12.59
C ALA A 380 13.50 -24.06 -12.07
N LEU A 381 13.53 -22.81 -12.55
CA LEU A 381 12.52 -21.79 -12.21
C LEU A 381 11.11 -22.20 -12.66
N ARG A 382 10.98 -22.72 -13.89
CA ARG A 382 9.71 -23.24 -14.42
C ARG A 382 9.19 -24.42 -13.62
N ALA A 383 10.07 -25.34 -13.21
CA ALA A 383 9.69 -26.49 -12.39
C ALA A 383 9.14 -26.07 -11.02
N GLU A 384 9.77 -25.08 -10.36
CA GLU A 384 9.29 -24.55 -9.09
C GLU A 384 7.94 -23.82 -9.23
N LEU A 385 7.78 -23.01 -10.28
CA LEU A 385 6.51 -22.35 -10.57
C LEU A 385 5.40 -23.36 -10.89
N GLU A 386 5.68 -24.39 -11.70
CA GLU A 386 4.73 -25.49 -11.96
C GLU A 386 4.30 -26.16 -10.65
N GLN A 387 5.26 -26.53 -9.79
CA GLN A 387 4.95 -27.18 -8.53
C GLN A 387 4.09 -26.28 -7.63
N THR A 388 4.38 -24.98 -7.60
CA THR A 388 3.65 -23.98 -6.81
C THR A 388 2.23 -23.80 -7.33
N LEU A 389 2.03 -23.68 -8.64
CA LEU A 389 0.70 -23.63 -9.27
C LEU A 389 -0.11 -24.89 -8.99
N ARG A 390 0.52 -26.07 -8.95
CA ARG A 390 -0.14 -27.32 -8.52
C ARG A 390 -0.52 -27.32 -7.03
N ARG A 391 0.20 -26.58 -6.17
CA ARG A 391 -0.23 -26.37 -4.77
C ARG A 391 -1.45 -25.46 -4.70
N LEU A 392 -1.48 -24.39 -5.50
CA LEU A 392 -2.65 -23.52 -5.63
C LEU A 392 -3.87 -24.28 -6.14
N ALA A 393 -3.69 -25.17 -7.12
CA ALA A 393 -4.77 -26.01 -7.65
C ALA A 393 -5.48 -26.83 -6.56
N ARG A 394 -4.74 -27.31 -5.55
CA ARG A 394 -5.32 -28.05 -4.41
C ARG A 394 -6.12 -27.17 -3.43
N GLN A 395 -6.03 -25.84 -3.55
CA GLN A 395 -6.77 -24.87 -2.74
C GLN A 395 -8.07 -24.44 -3.42
N ALA A 396 -8.31 -24.86 -4.67
CA ALA A 396 -9.52 -24.53 -5.41
C ALA A 396 -10.78 -25.11 -4.74
N ASP A 397 -11.82 -24.30 -4.66
CA ASP A 397 -13.13 -24.65 -4.09
C ASP A 397 -14.09 -25.27 -5.11
N SER A 398 -13.72 -25.24 -6.40
CA SER A 398 -14.55 -25.73 -7.49
C SER A 398 -13.73 -26.52 -8.53
N PRO A 399 -14.35 -27.51 -9.22
CA PRO A 399 -13.70 -28.24 -10.30
C PRO A 399 -13.24 -27.35 -11.46
N GLY A 400 -13.96 -26.26 -11.74
CA GLY A 400 -13.58 -25.28 -12.75
C GLY A 400 -12.28 -24.55 -12.40
N ALA A 401 -12.19 -24.03 -11.18
CA ALA A 401 -10.98 -23.37 -10.68
C ALA A 401 -9.77 -24.33 -10.64
N LEU A 402 -9.99 -25.59 -10.23
CA LEU A 402 -8.98 -26.64 -10.25
C LEU A 402 -8.45 -26.87 -11.68
N GLY A 403 -9.34 -27.01 -12.66
CA GLY A 403 -8.99 -27.20 -14.07
C GLY A 403 -8.11 -26.07 -14.61
N THR A 404 -8.55 -24.81 -14.42
CA THR A 404 -7.80 -23.63 -14.87
C THR A 404 -6.39 -23.56 -14.29
N LEU A 405 -6.22 -23.86 -13.00
CA LEU A 405 -4.91 -23.86 -12.34
C LEU A 405 -4.00 -25.00 -12.82
N ILE A 406 -4.57 -26.18 -13.09
CA ILE A 406 -3.83 -27.30 -13.70
C ILE A 406 -3.36 -26.94 -15.10
N ASP A 407 -4.21 -26.31 -15.91
CA ASP A 407 -3.86 -25.88 -17.26
C ASP A 407 -2.74 -24.83 -17.25
N ARG A 408 -2.80 -23.86 -16.32
CA ARG A 408 -1.71 -22.90 -16.09
C ARG A 408 -0.41 -23.61 -15.69
N ALA A 409 -0.47 -24.57 -14.77
CA ALA A 409 0.71 -25.32 -14.36
C ALA A 409 1.33 -26.11 -15.53
N ASN A 410 0.49 -26.75 -16.35
CA ASN A 410 0.94 -27.49 -17.53
C ASN A 410 1.57 -26.57 -18.60
N ALA A 411 1.06 -25.35 -18.76
CA ALA A 411 1.58 -24.39 -19.73
C ALA A 411 2.99 -23.87 -19.38
N ILE A 412 3.39 -23.90 -18.10
CA ILE A 412 4.69 -23.44 -17.62
C ILE A 412 5.75 -24.55 -17.60
N ARG A 413 5.33 -25.82 -17.64
CA ARG A 413 6.20 -27.00 -17.53
C ARG A 413 7.48 -26.88 -18.38
N PRO A 414 8.67 -27.12 -17.81
CA PRO A 414 9.92 -27.09 -18.57
C PRO A 414 9.90 -28.15 -19.68
N MET A 415 10.31 -27.77 -20.90
CA MET A 415 10.44 -28.73 -21.99
C MET A 415 11.62 -29.66 -21.72
N THR A 416 11.34 -30.94 -21.46
CA THR A 416 12.36 -31.98 -21.47
C THR A 416 12.93 -32.07 -22.89
N ARG A 417 14.20 -31.68 -23.08
CA ARG A 417 14.92 -32.02 -24.31
C ARG A 417 15.11 -33.53 -24.30
N VAL A 418 14.37 -34.23 -25.17
CA VAL A 418 14.54 -35.66 -25.46
C VAL A 418 15.66 -35.85 -26.45
#